data_AF-A0AAP3DGF2-F1
#
_entry.id   AF-A0AAP3DGF2-F1
#
_cell.length_a   1.000
_cell.length_b   1.000
_cell.length_c   1.000
_cell.angle_alpha   90.00
_cell.angle_beta   90.00
_cell.angle_gamma   90.00
#
_symmetry.space_group_name_H-M   'P 1'
#
loop_
_entity.id
_entity.type
_entity.pdbx_description
1 polymer ?
#
loop_
_entity_poly.entity_id
_entity_poly.type
_entity_poly.pdbx_seq_one_letter_code
_entity_poly.pdbx_strand_id
1 'polypeptide(L)'
;MLEFDLDMEQLAQIKVIGCGGGGSNAVNRMIAGGVKGVEFITVNTDAQALHLSNADIKLQIGEKLTRGLGAGANPDVGKKAAEESRELVENALRGSDMVFVTAGMGGGTGTGAAPVIAEIAKELGALTVGVVTRPFSFEGRKRSLQAEAGIAALKEKVDTLIVIPNDRLLEIVDKNTPMLEAFRTADNVLSQGVQGISDLIATPGLINLDFADVKTIMTERGSALMGIGVASGENRAAEAARKAISSPLLETSIDGARGVLMNITGGTSLSLYEVNEAADIVSSAADPEVNMIFGAVINEDLKNEILVTVIATGFADNQRHVPTATRRPQAELQQQATRSTAPQQTSAPSRSREMEEDKSINLSNLDNLDIPAFLRNRRRKK
;
A
#
# COMPACT_ATOMS: atom_id res chain seq x y z
N MET A 1 41.63 36.76 7.91
CA MET A 1 40.79 35.73 8.52
C MET A 1 40.41 34.79 7.40
N LEU A 2 40.65 33.49 7.56
CA LEU A 2 39.96 32.49 6.75
C LEU A 2 38.64 32.24 7.47
N GLU A 3 37.54 32.70 6.88
CA GLU A 3 36.23 32.18 7.25
C GLU A 3 36.22 30.71 6.83
N PHE A 4 36.28 29.84 7.84
CA PHE A 4 35.75 28.50 7.68
C PHE A 4 34.24 28.69 7.62
N ASP A 5 33.68 28.73 6.40
CA ASP A 5 32.35 28.19 6.20
C ASP A 5 32.42 26.75 6.71
N LEU A 6 31.92 26.56 7.93
CA LEU A 6 31.56 25.24 8.41
C LEU A 6 30.52 24.74 7.41
N ASP A 7 30.87 23.68 6.68
CA ASP A 7 29.91 22.88 5.95
C ASP A 7 28.84 22.45 6.96
N MET A 8 27.76 23.22 7.03
CA MET A 8 26.53 22.84 7.71
C MET A 8 26.13 21.53 7.06
N GLU A 9 26.26 20.42 7.79
CA GLU A 9 25.85 19.09 7.31
C GLU A 9 24.46 19.25 6.70
N GLN A 10 24.37 19.06 5.37
CA GLN A 10 23.12 19.26 4.66
C GLN A 10 22.15 18.16 5.11
N LEU A 11 21.36 18.47 6.13
CA LEU A 11 20.25 17.66 6.57
C LEU A 11 19.38 17.34 5.35
N ALA A 12 19.18 16.05 5.09
CA ALA A 12 18.47 15.59 3.90
C ALA A 12 17.10 16.25 3.80
N GLN A 13 16.78 16.80 2.62
CA GLN A 13 15.50 17.46 2.39
C GLN A 13 14.39 16.42 2.21
N ILE A 14 13.71 16.10 3.32
CA ILE A 14 12.59 15.15 3.35
C ILE A 14 11.27 15.91 3.14
N LYS A 15 10.47 15.46 2.16
CA LYS A 15 9.11 15.97 1.93
C LYS A 15 8.07 14.86 2.07
N VAL A 16 6.91 15.18 2.62
CA VAL A 16 5.78 14.25 2.80
C VAL A 16 4.57 14.78 2.02
N ILE A 17 4.14 14.03 1.00
CA ILE A 17 3.10 14.44 0.05
C ILE A 17 1.83 13.58 0.20
N GLY A 18 0.81 14.18 0.83
CA GLY A 18 -0.49 13.57 1.11
C GLY A 18 -1.46 13.68 -0.07
N CYS A 19 -1.73 12.56 -0.74
CA CYS A 19 -2.53 12.50 -1.97
C CYS A 19 -4.00 12.14 -1.71
N GLY A 20 -4.91 13.05 -2.07
CA GLY A 20 -6.36 12.90 -1.85
C GLY A 20 -6.75 12.97 -0.36
N GLY A 21 -8.01 12.61 -0.06
CA GLY A 21 -8.56 12.74 1.30
C GLY A 21 -7.79 11.95 2.37
N GLY A 22 -7.53 10.66 2.15
CA GLY A 22 -6.79 9.83 3.11
C GLY A 22 -5.35 10.31 3.34
N GLY A 23 -4.63 10.68 2.26
CA GLY A 23 -3.28 11.25 2.40
C GLY A 23 -3.30 12.62 3.10
N SER A 24 -4.31 13.45 2.86
CA SER A 24 -4.47 14.75 3.54
C SER A 24 -4.75 14.57 5.03
N ASN A 25 -5.56 13.58 5.41
CA ASN A 25 -5.81 13.24 6.81
C ASN A 25 -4.55 12.75 7.52
N ALA A 26 -3.79 11.85 6.88
CA ALA A 26 -2.52 11.35 7.41
C ALA A 26 -1.50 12.49 7.62
N VAL A 27 -1.34 13.40 6.64
CA VAL A 27 -0.49 14.60 6.79
C VAL A 27 -0.98 15.51 7.93
N ASN A 28 -2.28 15.81 8.00
CA ASN A 28 -2.85 16.57 9.12
C ASN A 28 -2.57 15.89 10.47
N ARG A 29 -2.52 14.56 10.51
CA ARG A 29 -2.24 13.79 11.72
C ARG A 29 -0.76 13.82 12.09
N MET A 30 0.17 13.74 11.13
CA MET A 30 1.61 13.90 11.33
C MET A 30 1.95 15.29 11.91
N ILE A 31 1.34 16.35 11.34
CA ILE A 31 1.47 17.73 11.84
C ILE A 31 0.94 17.84 13.28
N ALA A 32 -0.25 17.30 13.54
CA ALA A 32 -0.83 17.29 14.89
C ALA A 32 -0.10 16.36 15.88
N GLY A 33 0.71 15.41 15.38
CA GLY A 33 1.61 14.56 16.16
C GLY A 33 2.98 15.19 16.39
N GLY A 34 3.27 16.34 15.79
CA GLY A 34 4.53 17.05 15.97
C GLY A 34 5.74 16.40 15.30
N VAL A 35 5.55 15.67 14.20
CA VAL A 35 6.65 15.14 13.38
C VAL A 35 7.49 16.31 12.83
N LYS A 36 8.82 16.25 13.01
CA LYS A 36 9.76 17.35 12.71
C LYS A 36 10.67 17.01 11.54
N GLY A 37 11.34 18.02 11.01
CA GLY A 37 12.39 17.83 9.99
C GLY A 37 11.88 17.36 8.63
N VAL A 38 10.58 17.50 8.37
CA VAL A 38 9.95 17.17 7.09
C VAL A 38 9.07 18.33 6.61
N GLU A 39 9.04 18.57 5.30
CA GLU A 39 8.13 19.55 4.69
C GLU A 39 6.81 18.87 4.28
N PHE A 40 5.68 19.40 4.75
CA PHE A 40 4.36 18.82 4.47
C PHE A 40 3.69 19.44 3.25
N ILE A 41 3.25 18.58 2.35
CA ILE A 41 2.52 18.92 1.13
C ILE A 41 1.21 18.15 1.11
N THR A 42 0.08 18.79 0.80
CA THR A 42 -1.16 18.08 0.44
C THR A 42 -1.55 18.34 -1.00
N VAL A 43 -2.06 17.30 -1.66
CA VAL A 43 -2.46 17.33 -3.07
C VAL A 43 -3.87 16.80 -3.22
N ASN A 44 -4.78 17.60 -3.75
CA ASN A 44 -6.16 17.16 -3.94
C ASN A 44 -6.84 17.77 -5.17
N THR A 45 -7.82 17.05 -5.73
CA THR A 45 -8.75 17.55 -6.75
C THR A 45 -10.00 18.20 -6.15
N ASP A 46 -10.19 18.04 -4.83
CA ASP A 46 -11.25 18.63 -4.02
C ASP A 46 -10.70 19.85 -3.28
N ALA A 47 -11.22 21.03 -3.63
CA ALA A 47 -10.79 22.30 -3.07
C ALA A 47 -11.21 22.48 -1.60
N GLN A 48 -12.35 21.91 -1.19
CA GLN A 48 -12.88 22.02 0.17
C GLN A 48 -12.01 21.19 1.12
N ALA A 49 -11.69 19.96 0.74
CA ALA A 49 -10.79 19.10 1.50
C ALA A 49 -9.39 19.73 1.63
N LEU A 50 -8.89 20.40 0.60
CA LEU A 50 -7.58 21.06 0.62
C LEU A 50 -7.54 22.28 1.56
N HIS A 51 -8.64 23.05 1.66
CA HIS A 51 -8.74 24.16 2.62
C HIS A 51 -8.62 23.68 4.07
N LEU A 52 -9.12 22.47 4.38
CA LEU A 52 -9.03 21.84 5.69
C LEU A 52 -7.66 21.19 5.99
N SER A 53 -6.69 21.28 5.09
CA SER A 53 -5.33 20.82 5.39
C SER A 53 -4.59 21.81 6.31
N ASN A 54 -3.77 21.27 7.20
CA ASN A 54 -2.84 22.02 8.04
C ASN A 54 -1.44 22.14 7.42
N ALA A 55 -1.20 21.52 6.25
CA ALA A 55 0.11 21.57 5.57
C ALA A 55 0.42 22.96 5.03
N ASP A 56 1.70 23.33 5.04
CA ASP A 56 2.21 24.60 4.53
C ASP A 56 2.00 24.73 3.02
N ILE A 57 2.27 23.65 2.27
CA ILE A 57 2.06 23.59 0.82
C ILE A 57 0.78 22.83 0.50
N LYS A 58 -0.10 23.47 -0.29
CA LYS A 58 -1.42 22.97 -0.70
C LYS A 58 -1.55 23.05 -2.21
N LEU A 59 -1.52 21.90 -2.88
CA LEU A 59 -1.59 21.81 -4.33
C LEU A 59 -2.99 21.34 -4.77
N GLN A 60 -3.75 22.25 -5.38
CA GLN A 60 -4.97 21.87 -6.08
C GLN A 60 -4.60 21.36 -7.47
N ILE A 61 -5.04 20.16 -7.83
CA ILE A 61 -4.72 19.53 -9.11
C ILE A 61 -5.96 19.30 -9.97
N GLY A 62 -5.79 19.40 -11.29
CA GLY A 62 -6.86 19.15 -12.27
C GLY A 62 -8.01 20.15 -12.21
N GLU A 63 -7.72 21.42 -11.94
CA GLU A 63 -8.75 22.46 -11.79
C GLU A 63 -9.70 22.55 -13.00
N LYS A 64 -9.17 22.40 -14.22
CA LYS A 64 -9.97 22.45 -15.44
C LYS A 64 -10.85 21.20 -15.58
N LEU A 65 -10.35 20.05 -15.14
CA LEU A 65 -11.00 18.76 -15.22
C LEU A 65 -12.11 18.57 -14.16
N THR A 66 -11.86 18.92 -12.90
CA THR A 66 -12.78 18.66 -11.77
C THR A 66 -13.53 19.89 -11.28
N ARG A 67 -13.08 21.11 -11.62
CA ARG A 67 -13.58 22.39 -11.09
C ARG A 67 -13.54 22.46 -9.56
N GLY A 68 -12.57 21.76 -8.94
CA GLY A 68 -12.41 21.70 -7.49
C GLY A 68 -13.40 20.77 -6.77
N LEU A 69 -14.18 19.95 -7.50
CA LEU A 69 -15.22 19.07 -6.95
C LEU A 69 -14.75 17.62 -6.67
N GLY A 70 -13.44 17.36 -6.76
CA GLY A 70 -12.88 16.03 -6.56
C GLY A 70 -12.99 15.08 -7.77
N ALA A 71 -12.31 13.94 -7.68
CA ALA A 71 -12.22 12.94 -8.76
C ALA A 71 -13.40 11.94 -8.82
N GLY A 72 -14.48 12.10 -8.04
CA GLY A 72 -15.69 11.26 -8.13
C GLY A 72 -15.48 9.75 -7.95
N ALA A 73 -14.49 9.34 -7.14
CA ALA A 73 -14.05 7.94 -6.99
C ALA A 73 -13.61 7.26 -8.32
N ASN A 74 -13.14 8.05 -9.29
CA ASN A 74 -12.55 7.58 -10.54
C ASN A 74 -11.02 7.80 -10.57
N PRO A 75 -10.19 6.75 -10.53
CA PRO A 75 -8.74 6.85 -10.64
C PRO A 75 -8.26 7.53 -11.92
N ASP A 76 -8.92 7.34 -13.06
CA ASP A 76 -8.50 7.96 -14.33
C ASP A 76 -8.61 9.49 -14.30
N VAL A 77 -9.56 10.02 -13.53
CA VAL A 77 -9.71 11.46 -13.30
C VAL A 77 -8.61 11.96 -12.36
N GLY A 78 -8.28 11.19 -11.31
CA GLY A 78 -7.16 11.51 -10.42
C GLY A 78 -5.81 11.52 -11.14
N LYS A 79 -5.57 10.54 -12.03
CA LYS A 79 -4.38 10.46 -12.87
C LYS A 79 -4.26 11.66 -13.81
N LYS A 80 -5.30 11.94 -14.60
CA LYS A 80 -5.31 13.07 -15.54
C LYS A 80 -5.18 14.42 -14.85
N ALA A 81 -5.73 14.57 -13.64
CA ALA A 81 -5.55 15.78 -12.83
C ALA A 81 -4.08 16.00 -12.41
N ALA A 82 -3.37 14.93 -12.04
CA ALA A 82 -1.94 15.00 -11.72
C ALA A 82 -1.09 15.26 -12.98
N GLU A 83 -1.43 14.65 -14.12
CA GLU A 83 -0.79 14.91 -15.42
C GLU A 83 -0.99 16.37 -15.87
N GLU A 84 -2.21 16.92 -15.73
CA GLU A 84 -2.52 18.35 -16.01
C GLU A 84 -1.67 19.31 -15.16
N SER A 85 -1.31 18.88 -13.95
CA SER A 85 -0.66 19.72 -12.94
C SER A 85 0.81 19.32 -12.69
N ARG A 86 1.45 18.61 -13.64
CA ARG A 86 2.80 18.04 -13.48
C ARG A 86 3.84 19.09 -13.08
N GLU A 87 3.87 20.24 -13.75
CA GLU A 87 4.81 21.34 -13.47
C GLU A 87 4.64 21.90 -12.04
N LEU A 88 3.41 21.95 -11.52
CA LEU A 88 3.12 22.41 -10.16
C LEU A 88 3.70 21.44 -9.12
N VAL A 89 3.53 20.13 -9.34
CA VAL A 89 4.08 19.08 -8.47
C VAL A 89 5.61 19.05 -8.56
N GLU A 90 6.19 19.13 -9.76
CA GLU A 90 7.64 19.14 -9.96
C GLU A 90 8.31 20.30 -9.21
N ASN A 91 7.73 21.50 -9.29
CA ASN A 91 8.26 22.67 -8.59
C ASN A 91 8.14 22.56 -7.07
N ALA A 92 7.10 21.89 -6.54
CA ALA A 92 6.97 21.64 -5.10
C ALA A 92 7.95 20.57 -4.58
N LEU A 93 8.29 19.58 -5.41
CA LEU A 93 9.20 18.48 -5.07
C LEU A 93 10.68 18.75 -5.40
N ARG A 94 10.99 19.83 -6.13
CA ARG A 94 12.37 20.18 -6.50
C ARG A 94 13.24 20.38 -5.24
N GLY A 95 14.43 19.78 -5.26
CA GLY A 95 15.41 19.85 -4.15
C GLY A 95 15.25 18.77 -3.07
N SER A 96 14.21 17.93 -3.12
CA SER A 96 14.03 16.84 -2.15
C SER A 96 15.07 15.74 -2.34
N ASP A 97 15.74 15.33 -1.26
CA ASP A 97 16.54 14.10 -1.23
C ASP A 97 15.65 12.87 -1.08
N MET A 98 14.52 13.03 -0.37
CA MET A 98 13.57 11.96 -0.07
C MET A 98 12.12 12.46 -0.13
N VAL A 99 11.23 11.67 -0.74
CA VAL A 99 9.79 11.99 -0.83
C VAL A 99 8.94 10.81 -0.36
N PHE A 100 8.15 11.04 0.68
CA PHE A 100 7.12 10.11 1.15
C PHE A 100 5.79 10.40 0.47
N VAL A 101 5.33 9.51 -0.41
CA VAL A 101 4.02 9.61 -1.07
C VAL A 101 2.99 8.83 -0.26
N THR A 102 2.08 9.54 0.43
CA THR A 102 1.05 8.89 1.26
C THR A 102 -0.37 9.05 0.70
N ALA A 103 -1.13 7.95 0.65
CA ALA A 103 -2.45 7.90 0.03
C ALA A 103 -3.34 6.80 0.60
N GLY A 104 -4.65 7.05 0.63
CA GLY A 104 -5.67 6.01 0.79
C GLY A 104 -6.09 5.46 -0.57
N MET A 105 -5.88 4.15 -0.80
CA MET A 105 -6.11 3.52 -2.09
C MET A 105 -7.56 3.05 -2.24
N GLY A 106 -8.04 2.97 -3.49
CA GLY A 106 -9.44 2.65 -3.80
C GLY A 106 -10.37 3.86 -3.90
N GLY A 107 -9.85 5.07 -3.66
CA GLY A 107 -10.49 6.34 -4.02
C GLY A 107 -10.26 6.73 -5.49
N GLY A 108 -10.58 7.97 -5.84
CA GLY A 108 -10.23 8.56 -7.15
C GLY A 108 -8.86 9.22 -7.13
N THR A 109 -8.73 10.31 -6.35
CA THR A 109 -7.53 11.16 -6.32
C THR A 109 -6.28 10.39 -5.88
N GLY A 110 -6.29 9.77 -4.69
CA GLY A 110 -5.12 9.06 -4.15
C GLY A 110 -4.63 7.96 -5.10
N THR A 111 -5.53 7.04 -5.47
CA THR A 111 -5.27 5.91 -6.39
C THR A 111 -4.69 6.33 -7.74
N GLY A 112 -5.18 7.44 -8.32
CA GLY A 112 -4.77 7.89 -9.66
C GLY A 112 -3.58 8.85 -9.67
N ALA A 113 -3.50 9.76 -8.70
CA ALA A 113 -2.49 10.81 -8.64
C ALA A 113 -1.19 10.33 -7.99
N ALA A 114 -1.25 9.49 -6.95
CA ALA A 114 -0.05 9.06 -6.22
C ALA A 114 1.03 8.40 -7.11
N PRO A 115 0.70 7.52 -8.09
CA PRO A 115 1.70 6.97 -9.01
C PRO A 115 2.39 8.03 -9.89
N VAL A 116 1.65 9.05 -10.33
CA VAL A 116 2.19 10.15 -11.15
C VAL A 116 3.09 11.07 -10.30
N ILE A 117 2.70 11.33 -9.06
CA ILE A 117 3.47 12.13 -8.11
C ILE A 117 4.77 11.41 -7.72
N ALA A 118 4.71 10.09 -7.49
CA ALA A 118 5.88 9.25 -7.25
C ALA A 118 6.84 9.22 -8.45
N GLU A 119 6.31 9.11 -9.67
CA GLU A 119 7.10 9.18 -10.90
C GLU A 119 7.87 10.51 -11.01
N ILE A 120 7.22 11.64 -10.73
CA ILE A 120 7.86 12.96 -10.72
C ILE A 120 8.97 13.04 -9.66
N ALA A 121 8.72 12.53 -8.44
CA ALA A 121 9.73 12.51 -7.38
C ALA A 121 10.98 11.70 -7.78
N LYS A 122 10.77 10.52 -8.38
CA LYS A 122 11.84 9.63 -8.83
C LYS A 122 12.60 10.18 -10.04
N GLU A 123 11.92 10.85 -10.98
CA GLU A 123 12.57 11.59 -12.08
C GLU A 123 13.45 12.76 -11.60
N LEU A 124 13.07 13.41 -10.49
CA LEU A 124 13.88 14.44 -9.84
C LEU A 124 15.08 13.87 -9.04
N GLY A 125 15.21 12.55 -8.94
CA GLY A 125 16.32 11.86 -8.26
C GLY A 125 16.11 11.62 -6.75
N ALA A 126 14.94 11.95 -6.21
CA ALA A 126 14.62 11.74 -4.81
C ALA A 126 14.36 10.26 -4.50
N LEU A 127 14.83 9.78 -3.34
CA LEU A 127 14.45 8.47 -2.81
C LEU A 127 12.95 8.48 -2.52
N THR A 128 12.18 7.72 -3.30
CA THR A 128 10.72 7.82 -3.30
C THR A 128 10.10 6.63 -2.58
N VAL A 129 9.44 6.89 -1.45
CA VAL A 129 8.80 5.87 -0.62
C VAL A 129 7.28 6.05 -0.63
N GLY A 130 6.55 5.06 -1.11
CA GLY A 130 5.10 5.01 -0.99
C GLY A 130 4.66 4.45 0.36
N VAL A 131 3.75 5.12 1.06
CA VAL A 131 3.14 4.61 2.31
C VAL A 131 1.63 4.72 2.19
N VAL A 132 0.96 3.61 1.85
CA VAL A 132 -0.44 3.63 1.41
C VAL A 132 -1.31 2.60 2.12
N THR A 133 -2.61 2.90 2.26
CA THR A 133 -3.58 1.96 2.85
C THR A 133 -4.42 1.24 1.79
N ARG A 134 -4.64 -0.07 1.98
CA ARG A 134 -5.75 -0.80 1.35
C ARG A 134 -7.05 -0.45 2.07
N PRO A 135 -8.20 -0.30 1.38
CA PRO A 135 -9.48 -0.01 2.01
C PRO A 135 -9.96 -1.19 2.88
N PHE A 136 -10.81 -0.92 3.86
CA PHE A 136 -11.47 -1.98 4.62
C PHE A 136 -12.41 -2.81 3.72
N SER A 137 -12.56 -4.10 4.01
CA SER A 137 -13.47 -5.01 3.29
C SER A 137 -14.92 -4.50 3.27
N PHE A 138 -15.37 -3.78 4.31
CA PHE A 138 -16.72 -3.20 4.36
C PHE A 138 -16.95 -2.04 3.38
N GLU A 139 -15.90 -1.40 2.87
CA GLU A 139 -16.03 -0.33 1.85
C GLU A 139 -16.39 -0.87 0.45
N GLY A 140 -16.33 -2.19 0.29
CA GLY A 140 -16.88 -2.92 -0.84
C GLY A 140 -15.89 -3.20 -1.97
N ARG A 141 -16.18 -4.26 -2.72
CA ARG A 141 -15.30 -4.84 -3.76
C ARG A 141 -14.82 -3.84 -4.82
N LYS A 142 -15.60 -2.80 -5.14
CA LYS A 142 -15.19 -1.77 -6.11
C LYS A 142 -13.94 -1.01 -5.64
N ARG A 143 -13.91 -0.56 -4.37
CA ARG A 143 -12.73 0.14 -3.82
C ARG A 143 -11.52 -0.78 -3.74
N SER A 144 -11.70 -2.02 -3.28
CA SER A 144 -10.62 -3.03 -3.25
C SER A 144 -9.99 -3.27 -4.63
N LEU A 145 -10.80 -3.45 -5.69
CA LEU A 145 -10.28 -3.62 -7.06
C LEU A 145 -9.54 -2.38 -7.58
N GLN A 146 -10.05 -1.17 -7.27
CA GLN A 146 -9.36 0.08 -7.60
C GLN A 146 -8.05 0.23 -6.80
N ALA A 147 -8.03 -0.22 -5.55
CA ALA A 147 -6.86 -0.15 -4.68
C ALA A 147 -5.72 -1.04 -5.19
N GLU A 148 -5.97 -2.32 -5.47
CA GLU A 148 -4.93 -3.22 -5.98
C GLU A 148 -4.35 -2.73 -7.32
N ALA A 149 -5.18 -2.20 -8.22
CA ALA A 149 -4.72 -1.61 -9.47
C ALA A 149 -3.81 -0.39 -9.26
N GLY A 150 -4.17 0.50 -8.31
CA GLY A 150 -3.35 1.65 -7.95
C GLY A 150 -2.07 1.27 -7.20
N ILE A 151 -2.10 0.24 -6.35
CA ILE A 151 -0.94 -0.29 -5.62
C ILE A 151 0.06 -0.89 -6.61
N ALA A 152 -0.40 -1.66 -7.60
CA ALA A 152 0.44 -2.17 -8.67
C ALA A 152 1.09 -1.04 -9.47
N ALA A 153 0.31 -0.04 -9.90
CA ALA A 153 0.83 1.12 -10.62
C ALA A 153 1.82 1.95 -9.79
N LEU A 154 1.62 2.06 -8.47
CA LEU A 154 2.53 2.78 -7.57
C LEU A 154 3.83 1.99 -7.33
N LYS A 155 3.78 0.65 -7.22
CA LYS A 155 4.96 -0.22 -7.04
C LYS A 155 5.99 -0.05 -8.16
N GLU A 156 5.55 0.26 -9.38
CA GLU A 156 6.42 0.54 -10.53
C GLU A 156 7.06 1.94 -10.51
N LYS A 157 6.59 2.86 -9.65
CA LYS A 157 6.98 4.28 -9.62
C LYS A 157 7.68 4.74 -8.34
N VAL A 158 7.82 3.85 -7.34
CA VAL A 158 8.55 4.11 -6.09
C VAL A 158 9.77 3.20 -5.99
N ASP A 159 10.65 3.50 -5.03
CA ASP A 159 11.78 2.63 -4.68
C ASP A 159 11.36 1.56 -3.67
N THR A 160 10.54 1.96 -2.70
CA THR A 160 9.89 1.09 -1.71
C THR A 160 8.42 1.49 -1.53
N LEU A 161 7.54 0.49 -1.47
CA LEU A 161 6.11 0.62 -1.22
C LEU A 161 5.70 -0.14 0.05
N ILE A 162 5.39 0.61 1.10
CA ILE A 162 4.76 0.09 2.33
C ILE A 162 3.24 0.08 2.12
N VAL A 163 2.64 -1.10 2.20
CA VAL A 163 1.18 -1.29 2.08
C VAL A 163 0.60 -1.66 3.44
N ILE A 164 -0.31 -0.83 3.95
CA ILE A 164 -1.00 -1.05 5.22
C ILE A 164 -2.40 -1.63 4.94
N PRO A 165 -2.70 -2.88 5.33
CA PRO A 165 -4.03 -3.46 5.20
C PRO A 165 -4.97 -2.96 6.31
N ASN A 166 -5.93 -2.09 5.97
CA ASN A 166 -6.87 -1.57 6.97
C ASN A 166 -7.65 -2.67 7.71
N ASP A 167 -7.96 -3.80 7.06
CA ASP A 167 -8.63 -4.92 7.72
C ASP A 167 -7.83 -5.50 8.91
N ARG A 168 -6.49 -5.40 8.92
CA ARG A 168 -5.66 -5.83 10.07
C ARG A 168 -5.76 -4.88 11.26
N LEU A 169 -6.16 -3.63 11.03
CA LEU A 169 -6.45 -2.69 12.12
C LEU A 169 -7.67 -3.15 12.94
N LEU A 170 -8.62 -3.88 12.32
CA LEU A 170 -9.77 -4.48 13.01
C LEU A 170 -9.39 -5.63 13.96
N GLU A 171 -8.18 -6.18 13.84
CA GLU A 171 -7.63 -7.17 14.77
C GLU A 171 -6.95 -6.52 15.99
N ILE A 172 -6.62 -5.22 15.89
CA ILE A 172 -5.90 -4.45 16.91
C ILE A 172 -6.88 -3.61 17.75
N VAL A 173 -8.00 -3.15 17.18
CA VAL A 173 -9.01 -2.34 17.88
C VAL A 173 -10.14 -3.19 18.49
N ASP A 174 -10.80 -2.66 19.51
CA ASP A 174 -11.95 -3.32 20.15
C ASP A 174 -13.13 -3.52 19.19
N LYS A 175 -13.90 -4.59 19.39
CA LYS A 175 -15.10 -4.91 18.57
C LYS A 175 -16.20 -3.84 18.59
N ASN A 176 -16.15 -2.93 19.56
CA ASN A 176 -17.09 -1.82 19.72
C ASN A 176 -16.55 -0.48 19.18
N THR A 177 -15.35 -0.46 18.59
CA THR A 177 -14.68 0.74 18.08
C THR A 177 -15.53 1.39 16.97
N PRO A 178 -15.94 2.67 17.11
CA PRO A 178 -16.69 3.37 16.08
C PRO A 178 -15.92 3.50 14.76
N MET A 179 -16.64 3.53 13.63
CA MET A 179 -16.04 3.66 12.30
C MET A 179 -15.09 4.86 12.15
N LEU A 180 -15.41 6.00 12.78
CA LEU A 180 -14.53 7.19 12.76
C LEU A 180 -13.20 6.94 13.47
N GLU A 181 -13.20 6.13 14.52
CA GLU A 181 -11.99 5.76 15.27
C GLU A 181 -11.16 4.72 14.50
N ALA A 182 -11.81 3.76 13.82
CA ALA A 182 -11.12 2.82 12.93
C ALA A 182 -10.37 3.55 11.79
N PHE A 183 -10.96 4.58 11.16
CA PHE A 183 -10.25 5.41 10.19
C PHE A 183 -9.10 6.22 10.81
N ARG A 184 -9.27 6.77 12.03
CA ARG A 184 -8.17 7.44 12.75
C ARG A 184 -7.02 6.48 13.07
N THR A 185 -7.29 5.20 13.34
CA THR A 185 -6.24 4.19 13.50
C THR A 185 -5.46 3.98 12.21
N ALA A 186 -6.12 3.99 11.04
CA ALA A 186 -5.44 3.94 9.74
C ALA A 186 -4.55 5.18 9.50
N ASP A 187 -5.07 6.38 9.80
CA ASP A 187 -4.32 7.63 9.71
C ASP A 187 -3.10 7.64 10.67
N ASN A 188 -3.26 7.09 11.89
CA ASN A 188 -2.16 6.94 12.85
C ASN A 188 -1.07 5.97 12.35
N VAL A 189 -1.44 4.83 11.75
CA VAL A 189 -0.46 3.87 11.22
C VAL A 189 0.26 4.42 9.99
N LEU A 190 -0.42 5.19 9.13
CA LEU A 190 0.23 5.97 8.06
C LEU A 190 1.23 6.99 8.64
N SER A 191 0.85 7.71 9.69
CA SER A 191 1.73 8.64 10.40
C SER A 191 2.96 7.93 10.95
N GLN A 192 2.79 6.78 11.61
CA GLN A 192 3.88 6.00 12.19
C GLN A 192 4.82 5.40 11.13
N GLY A 193 4.33 5.05 9.94
CA GLY A 193 5.18 4.54 8.85
C GLY A 193 6.10 5.59 8.23
N VAL A 194 5.64 6.84 8.14
CA VAL A 194 6.50 7.97 7.72
C VAL A 194 7.41 8.39 8.87
N GLN A 195 6.86 8.54 10.08
CA GLN A 195 7.62 8.95 11.27
C GLN A 195 8.76 7.97 11.59
N GLY A 196 8.49 6.67 11.53
CA GLY A 196 9.46 5.61 11.83
C GLY A 196 10.74 5.66 10.99
N ILE A 197 10.67 6.24 9.78
CA ILE A 197 11.84 6.45 8.90
C ILE A 197 12.37 7.88 9.00
N SER A 198 11.49 8.89 9.00
CA SER A 198 11.93 10.30 9.06
C SER A 198 12.64 10.65 10.36
N ASP A 199 12.20 10.12 11.51
CA ASP A 199 12.84 10.37 12.81
C ASP A 199 14.27 9.82 12.88
N LEU A 200 14.62 8.79 12.09
CA LEU A 200 15.97 8.22 12.02
C LEU A 200 16.97 9.10 11.26
N ILE A 201 16.49 9.99 10.39
CA ILE A 201 17.31 10.83 9.50
C ILE A 201 17.29 12.28 9.96
N ALA A 202 16.11 12.79 10.35
CA ALA A 202 15.86 14.21 10.56
C ALA A 202 15.86 14.63 12.03
N THR A 203 15.78 13.68 12.97
CA THR A 203 15.86 13.96 14.42
C THR A 203 17.16 13.39 14.98
N PRO A 204 17.98 14.19 15.69
CA PRO A 204 19.16 13.66 16.38
C PRO A 204 18.78 12.62 17.44
N GLY A 205 19.18 11.37 17.21
CA GLY A 205 19.09 10.25 18.14
C GLY A 205 20.38 9.97 18.90
N LEU A 206 20.35 8.93 19.74
CA LEU A 206 21.54 8.34 20.38
C LEU A 206 22.38 7.53 19.38
N ILE A 207 21.71 6.89 18.43
CA ILE A 207 22.32 6.14 17.34
C ILE A 207 21.65 6.65 16.06
N ASN A 208 22.32 7.60 15.40
CA ASN A 208 21.90 8.11 14.10
C ASN A 208 22.28 7.10 13.01
N LEU A 209 21.40 6.95 12.04
CA LEU A 209 21.73 6.34 10.75
C LEU A 209 22.00 7.47 9.77
N ASP A 210 22.92 7.25 8.82
CA ASP A 210 23.08 8.21 7.74
C ASP A 210 22.02 8.00 6.64
N PHE A 211 21.86 8.99 5.77
CA PHE A 211 20.90 8.88 4.67
C PHE A 211 21.28 7.81 3.63
N ALA A 212 22.57 7.49 3.50
CA ALA A 212 23.07 6.49 2.55
C ALA A 212 22.75 5.06 3.00
N ASP A 213 22.75 4.77 4.31
CA ASP A 213 22.31 3.50 4.90
C ASP A 213 20.82 3.27 4.61
N VAL A 214 19.97 4.26 4.92
CA VAL A 214 18.53 4.18 4.63
C VAL A 214 18.29 4.04 3.13
N LYS A 215 19.01 4.80 2.29
CA LYS A 215 18.95 4.67 0.83
C LYS A 215 19.38 3.29 0.35
N THR A 216 20.42 2.69 0.93
CA THR A 216 20.91 1.34 0.59
C THR A 216 19.89 0.26 0.95
N ILE A 217 19.17 0.40 2.06
CA ILE A 217 18.06 -0.50 2.39
C ILE A 217 16.86 -0.25 1.49
N MET A 218 16.43 0.99 1.24
CA MET A 218 15.14 1.29 0.61
C MET A 218 15.14 1.46 -0.92
N THR A 219 16.30 1.56 -1.57
CA THR A 219 16.38 1.69 -3.05
C THR A 219 15.94 0.39 -3.74
N GLU A 220 15.00 0.51 -4.69
CA GLU A 220 14.52 -0.57 -5.59
C GLU A 220 14.13 -1.90 -4.91
N ARG A 221 13.57 -1.86 -3.69
CA ARG A 221 13.09 -3.07 -2.98
C ARG A 221 11.67 -3.47 -3.35
N GLY A 222 10.91 -2.61 -4.00
CA GLY A 222 9.53 -2.91 -4.39
C GLY A 222 8.61 -2.93 -3.16
N SER A 223 8.17 -4.10 -2.71
CA SER A 223 7.21 -4.21 -1.60
C SER A 223 7.91 -4.29 -0.24
N ALA A 224 7.37 -3.56 0.74
CA ALA A 224 7.80 -3.57 2.13
C ALA A 224 6.61 -3.75 3.08
N LEU A 225 6.90 -4.32 4.26
CA LEU A 225 5.96 -4.52 5.35
C LEU A 225 6.45 -3.77 6.59
N MET A 226 5.52 -3.32 7.43
CA MET A 226 5.82 -2.58 8.66
C MET A 226 5.19 -3.29 9.86
N GLY A 227 5.97 -3.49 10.91
CA GLY A 227 5.51 -3.93 12.22
C GLY A 227 5.77 -2.86 13.27
N ILE A 228 4.84 -2.70 14.21
CA ILE A 228 4.95 -1.71 15.29
C ILE A 228 4.62 -2.39 16.61
N GLY A 229 5.47 -2.17 17.62
CA GLY A 229 5.29 -2.65 18.98
C GLY A 229 5.53 -1.56 20.02
N VAL A 230 4.67 -1.50 21.03
CA VAL A 230 4.80 -0.59 22.17
C VAL A 230 4.79 -1.40 23.47
N ALA A 231 5.68 -1.06 24.40
CA ALA A 231 5.69 -1.65 25.73
C ALA A 231 6.29 -0.67 26.77
N SER A 232 6.07 -0.98 28.05
CA SER A 232 6.53 -0.23 29.21
C SER A 232 6.83 -1.16 30.37
N GLY A 233 7.63 -0.69 31.34
CA GLY A 233 8.10 -1.49 32.47
C GLY A 233 9.51 -2.05 32.25
N GLU A 234 9.86 -3.13 32.95
CA GLU A 234 11.23 -3.63 33.08
C GLU A 234 11.76 -4.33 31.82
N ASN A 235 10.93 -5.16 31.17
CA ASN A 235 11.29 -5.87 29.92
C ASN A 235 10.74 -5.17 28.66
N ARG A 236 10.56 -3.84 28.72
CA ARG A 236 9.86 -3.07 27.66
C ARG A 236 10.52 -3.17 26.28
N ALA A 237 11.84 -3.27 26.20
CA ALA A 237 12.54 -3.39 24.93
C ALA A 237 12.24 -4.74 24.25
N ALA A 238 12.46 -5.85 24.96
CA ALA A 238 12.12 -7.19 24.48
C ALA A 238 10.63 -7.34 24.12
N GLU A 239 9.72 -6.79 24.93
CA GLU A 239 8.29 -6.85 24.62
C GLU A 239 7.90 -6.03 23.39
N ALA A 240 8.43 -4.81 23.24
CA ALA A 240 8.16 -3.96 22.08
C ALA A 240 8.71 -4.59 20.80
N ALA A 241 9.95 -5.11 20.82
CA ALA A 241 10.54 -5.84 19.70
C ALA A 241 9.70 -7.07 19.29
N ARG A 242 9.27 -7.90 20.27
CA ARG A 242 8.39 -9.05 20.02
C ARG A 242 7.05 -8.65 19.41
N LYS A 243 6.40 -7.59 19.94
CA LYS A 243 5.14 -7.06 19.39
C LYS A 243 5.31 -6.51 17.97
N ALA A 244 6.46 -5.92 17.65
CA ALA A 244 6.75 -5.41 16.31
C ALA A 244 6.88 -6.55 15.30
N ILE A 245 7.68 -7.60 15.58
CA ILE A 245 7.84 -8.76 14.67
C ILE A 245 6.60 -9.65 14.58
N SER A 246 5.71 -9.60 15.58
CA SER A 246 4.43 -10.32 15.57
C SER A 246 3.24 -9.41 15.25
N SER A 247 3.47 -8.23 14.69
CA SER A 247 2.42 -7.23 14.44
C SER A 247 1.47 -7.71 13.32
N PRO A 248 0.13 -7.61 13.46
CA PRO A 248 -0.82 -7.97 12.39
C PRO A 248 -0.63 -7.20 11.08
N LEU A 249 0.13 -6.10 11.11
CA LEU A 249 0.50 -5.28 9.95
C LEU A 249 1.57 -5.96 9.06
N LEU A 250 2.36 -6.89 9.62
CA LEU A 250 3.23 -7.78 8.87
C LEU A 250 2.38 -8.91 8.27
N GLU A 251 1.83 -8.69 7.07
CA GLU A 251 1.02 -9.70 6.33
C GLU A 251 1.76 -11.03 6.09
N THR A 252 3.09 -11.01 6.20
CA THR A 252 4.01 -12.15 6.06
C THR A 252 5.06 -12.06 7.17
N SER A 253 5.67 -13.19 7.54
CA SER A 253 6.83 -13.21 8.46
C SER A 253 7.93 -12.25 7.99
N ILE A 254 8.73 -11.75 8.93
CA ILE A 254 9.97 -11.01 8.62
C ILE A 254 11.06 -11.93 8.02
N ASP A 255 10.94 -13.23 8.26
CA ASP A 255 11.72 -14.28 7.59
C ASP A 255 11.59 -14.18 6.05
N GLY A 256 12.71 -14.19 5.34
CA GLY A 256 12.78 -13.95 3.89
C GLY A 256 12.80 -12.48 3.45
N ALA A 257 12.85 -11.51 4.37
CA ALA A 257 13.22 -10.12 4.05
C ALA A 257 14.73 -10.02 3.73
N ARG A 258 15.09 -9.15 2.78
CA ARG A 258 16.51 -8.91 2.38
C ARG A 258 17.13 -7.69 3.03
N GLY A 259 16.30 -6.76 3.48
CA GLY A 259 16.74 -5.58 4.22
C GLY A 259 15.73 -5.25 5.33
N VAL A 260 16.23 -4.99 6.53
CA VAL A 260 15.42 -4.61 7.70
C VAL A 260 15.92 -3.28 8.23
N LEU A 261 15.00 -2.33 8.39
CA LEU A 261 15.23 -1.07 9.09
C LEU A 261 14.47 -1.12 10.41
N MET A 262 15.16 -0.88 11.52
CA MET A 262 14.55 -0.83 12.85
C MET A 262 14.75 0.55 13.50
N ASN A 263 13.66 1.20 13.90
CA ASN A 263 13.68 2.39 14.75
C ASN A 263 13.27 2.00 16.17
N ILE A 264 14.08 2.39 17.14
CA ILE A 264 13.76 2.30 18.58
C ILE A 264 13.59 3.73 19.09
N THR A 265 12.37 4.13 19.43
CA THR A 265 12.09 5.42 20.05
C THR A 265 11.74 5.25 21.52
N GLY A 266 12.40 5.99 22.41
CA GLY A 266 12.16 5.92 23.84
C GLY A 266 12.46 7.23 24.56
N GLY A 267 12.11 7.30 25.85
CA GLY A 267 12.47 8.44 26.69
C GLY A 267 13.97 8.53 26.98
N THR A 268 14.37 9.57 27.70
CA THR A 268 15.75 9.75 28.23
C THR A 268 16.23 8.62 29.16
N SER A 269 15.32 7.70 29.53
CA SER A 269 15.60 6.45 30.24
C SER A 269 16.07 5.30 29.34
N LEU A 270 16.10 5.46 28.02
CA LEU A 270 16.50 4.41 27.07
C LEU A 270 17.99 4.06 27.22
N SER A 271 18.27 2.80 27.55
CA SER A 271 19.63 2.29 27.74
C SER A 271 20.17 1.55 26.52
N LEU A 272 21.50 1.49 26.39
CA LEU A 272 22.17 0.70 25.35
C LEU A 272 21.85 -0.81 25.44
N TYR A 273 21.61 -1.33 26.66
CA TYR A 273 21.22 -2.72 26.87
C TYR A 273 19.85 -3.01 26.24
N GLU A 274 18.86 -2.13 26.47
CA GLU A 274 17.53 -2.23 25.85
C GLU A 274 17.58 -2.15 24.32
N VAL A 275 18.40 -1.25 23.79
CA VAL A 275 18.61 -1.13 22.33
C VAL A 275 19.21 -2.42 21.75
N ASN A 276 20.21 -3.01 22.42
CA ASN A 276 20.83 -4.27 21.98
C ASN A 276 19.86 -5.45 22.09
N GLU A 277 19.11 -5.58 23.19
CA GLU A 277 18.13 -6.65 23.39
C GLU A 277 17.02 -6.63 22.32
N ALA A 278 16.53 -5.44 21.97
CA ALA A 278 15.56 -5.28 20.89
C ALA A 278 16.15 -5.66 19.52
N ALA A 279 17.40 -5.25 19.24
CA ALA A 279 18.11 -5.60 18.00
C ALA A 279 18.33 -7.11 17.87
N ASP A 280 18.82 -7.77 18.92
CA ASP A 280 19.05 -9.22 18.95
C ASP A 280 17.76 -10.02 18.66
N ILE A 281 16.62 -9.58 19.20
CA ILE A 281 15.31 -10.22 18.99
C ILE A 281 14.84 -10.09 17.54
N VAL A 282 14.99 -8.91 16.93
CA VAL A 282 14.60 -8.69 15.53
C VAL A 282 15.56 -9.42 14.58
N SER A 283 16.86 -9.36 14.83
CA SER A 283 17.88 -10.08 14.06
C SER A 283 17.67 -11.61 14.12
N SER A 284 17.38 -12.16 15.30
CA SER A 284 17.11 -13.60 15.48
C SER A 284 15.83 -14.09 14.81
N ALA A 285 14.93 -13.17 14.42
CA ALA A 285 13.68 -13.48 13.72
C ALA A 285 13.78 -13.32 12.20
N ALA A 286 14.81 -12.64 11.71
CA ALA A 286 15.08 -12.39 10.30
C ALA A 286 16.07 -13.42 9.71
N ASP A 287 16.29 -13.33 8.40
CA ASP A 287 17.26 -14.20 7.69
C ASP A 287 18.71 -13.88 8.14
N PRO A 288 19.59 -14.87 8.38
CA PRO A 288 21.00 -14.61 8.73
C PRO A 288 21.81 -13.78 7.73
N GLU A 289 21.40 -13.72 6.45
CA GLU A 289 22.02 -12.87 5.43
C GLU A 289 21.30 -11.51 5.24
N VAL A 290 20.35 -11.16 6.11
CA VAL A 290 19.64 -9.88 6.03
C VAL A 290 20.57 -8.69 6.27
N ASN A 291 20.46 -7.65 5.44
CA ASN A 291 21.08 -6.38 5.77
C ASN A 291 20.19 -5.64 6.78
N MET A 292 20.59 -5.61 8.05
CA MET A 292 19.84 -4.96 9.12
C MET A 292 20.51 -3.64 9.53
N ILE A 293 19.78 -2.53 9.42
CA ILE A 293 20.16 -1.24 10.00
C ILE A 293 19.22 -0.91 11.16
N PHE A 294 19.76 -0.29 12.21
CA PHE A 294 18.96 0.17 13.33
C PHE A 294 19.44 1.52 13.86
N GLY A 295 18.49 2.33 14.32
CA GLY A 295 18.77 3.58 15.01
C GLY A 295 17.92 3.73 16.26
N ALA A 296 18.36 4.64 17.14
CA ALA A 296 17.75 4.86 18.45
C ALA A 296 17.50 6.35 18.66
N VAL A 297 16.23 6.74 18.75
CA VAL A 297 15.77 8.14 18.85
C VAL A 297 15.26 8.42 20.26
N ILE A 298 15.63 9.58 20.82
CA ILE A 298 15.11 10.04 22.10
C ILE A 298 13.91 10.97 21.87
N ASN A 299 12.79 10.62 22.49
CA ASN A 299 11.61 11.47 22.55
C ASN A 299 11.24 11.72 24.02
N GLU A 300 11.40 12.96 24.49
CA GLU A 300 11.13 13.34 25.88
C GLU A 300 9.65 13.22 26.29
N ASP A 301 8.73 13.20 25.34
CA ASP A 301 7.30 12.97 25.61
C ASP A 301 7.03 11.51 26.01
N LEU A 302 7.87 10.57 25.57
CA LEU A 302 7.83 9.17 25.99
C LEU A 302 8.54 9.02 27.34
N LYS A 303 7.80 8.62 28.38
CA LYS A 303 8.36 8.48 29.74
C LYS A 303 9.02 7.12 29.96
N ASN A 304 8.19 6.12 30.23
CA ASN A 304 8.59 4.74 30.52
C ASN A 304 8.26 3.79 29.35
N GLU A 305 7.78 4.32 28.23
CA GLU A 305 7.40 3.58 27.04
C GLU A 305 8.57 3.50 26.05
N ILE A 306 8.69 2.37 25.36
CA ILE A 306 9.50 2.21 24.16
C ILE A 306 8.57 1.83 23.01
N LEU A 307 8.76 2.51 21.88
CA LEU A 307 8.18 2.22 20.58
C LEU A 307 9.26 1.56 19.72
N VAL A 308 9.00 0.36 19.20
CA VAL A 308 9.85 -0.29 18.19
C VAL A 308 9.06 -0.37 16.89
N THR A 309 9.62 0.20 15.83
CA THR A 309 9.10 0.12 14.46
C THR A 309 10.08 -0.66 13.62
N VAL A 310 9.60 -1.72 12.96
CA VAL A 310 10.40 -2.59 12.08
C VAL A 310 9.84 -2.50 10.68
N ILE A 311 10.69 -2.21 9.70
CA ILE A 311 10.33 -2.12 8.28
C ILE A 311 11.16 -3.14 7.52
N ALA A 312 10.48 -4.15 7.01
CA ALA A 312 11.06 -5.27 6.29
C ALA A 312 10.87 -5.08 4.79
N THR A 313 11.93 -5.27 4.01
CA THR A 313 12.00 -4.90 2.59
C THR A 313 12.59 -6.03 1.74
N GLY A 314 12.28 -6.03 0.44
CA GLY A 314 12.93 -6.92 -0.52
C GLY A 314 12.54 -8.40 -0.40
N PHE A 315 11.33 -8.67 0.11
CA PHE A 315 10.74 -10.01 0.09
C PHE A 315 10.76 -10.59 -1.33
N ALA A 316 11.09 -11.89 -1.46
CA ALA A 316 11.04 -12.55 -2.75
C ALA A 316 9.61 -12.59 -3.31
N ASP A 317 9.42 -12.19 -4.57
CA ASP A 317 8.14 -12.22 -5.33
C ASP A 317 7.66 -13.67 -5.65
N ASN A 318 7.81 -14.59 -4.69
CA ASN A 318 7.41 -16.00 -4.79
C ASN A 318 5.88 -16.21 -4.76
N GLN A 319 5.07 -15.15 -4.68
CA GLN A 319 3.61 -15.22 -4.77
C GLN A 319 3.07 -15.37 -6.20
N ARG A 320 3.83 -15.99 -7.12
CA ARG A 320 3.23 -16.65 -8.28
C ARG A 320 2.52 -17.93 -7.83
N HIS A 321 1.33 -17.76 -7.25
CA HIS A 321 0.32 -18.80 -7.15
C HIS A 321 -0.12 -19.21 -8.55
N VAL A 322 0.70 -20.03 -9.22
CA VAL A 322 0.26 -20.83 -10.36
C VAL A 322 -0.72 -21.84 -9.79
N PRO A 323 -2.02 -21.84 -10.17
CA PRO A 323 -2.92 -22.88 -9.74
C PRO A 323 -2.44 -24.19 -10.36
N THR A 324 -1.87 -25.07 -9.54
CA THR A 324 -1.42 -26.40 -9.98
C THR A 324 -2.65 -27.19 -10.40
N ALA A 325 -3.02 -27.08 -11.68
CA ALA A 325 -4.13 -27.81 -12.26
C ALA A 325 -3.89 -29.30 -12.02
N THR A 326 -4.74 -29.91 -11.18
CA THR A 326 -4.59 -31.29 -10.72
C THR A 326 -4.76 -32.22 -11.91
N ARG A 327 -3.63 -32.58 -12.52
CA ARG A 327 -3.55 -33.45 -13.69
C ARG A 327 -3.97 -34.86 -13.26
N ARG A 328 -5.25 -35.17 -13.46
CA ARG A 328 -5.85 -36.48 -13.18
C ARG A 328 -5.01 -37.59 -13.82
N PRO A 329 -4.59 -38.63 -13.07
CA PRO A 329 -3.93 -39.79 -13.66
C PRO A 329 -4.91 -40.51 -14.60
N GLN A 330 -4.55 -40.68 -15.86
CA GLN A 330 -5.19 -41.67 -16.73
C GLN A 330 -4.64 -43.04 -16.35
N ALA A 331 -5.51 -43.94 -15.88
CA ALA A 331 -5.14 -45.32 -15.65
C ALA A 331 -5.02 -46.06 -16.99
N GLU A 332 -3.84 -46.63 -17.25
CA GLU A 332 -3.63 -47.53 -18.38
C GLU A 332 -4.34 -48.86 -18.13
N LEU A 333 -5.31 -49.21 -18.98
CA LEU A 333 -5.91 -50.54 -19.00
C LEU A 333 -5.23 -51.39 -20.05
N GLN A 334 -4.33 -52.27 -19.60
CA GLN A 334 -3.64 -53.24 -20.46
C GLN A 334 -4.60 -54.30 -21.01
N GLN A 335 -4.32 -54.73 -22.23
CA GLN A 335 -5.09 -55.73 -22.96
C GLN A 335 -4.83 -57.14 -22.43
N GLN A 336 -5.87 -57.95 -22.29
CA GLN A 336 -5.78 -59.41 -22.40
C GLN A 336 -6.64 -59.90 -23.55
N ALA A 337 -6.07 -60.77 -24.37
CA ALA A 337 -6.65 -61.21 -25.63
C ALA A 337 -7.21 -62.63 -25.54
N THR A 338 -8.46 -62.81 -26.00
CA THR A 338 -8.95 -64.11 -26.48
C THR A 338 -9.77 -63.94 -27.77
N ARG A 339 -9.36 -64.74 -28.76
CA ARG A 339 -10.05 -65.29 -29.96
C ARG A 339 -11.60 -65.26 -29.87
N SER A 340 -12.38 -65.12 -30.94
CA SER A 340 -12.11 -65.21 -32.40
C SER A 340 -13.37 -64.86 -33.23
N THR A 341 -13.21 -64.86 -34.56
CA THR A 341 -14.20 -64.87 -35.68
C THR A 341 -14.53 -63.53 -36.36
N ALA A 342 -14.48 -63.61 -37.69
CA ALA A 342 -14.84 -62.63 -38.72
C ALA A 342 -15.76 -63.38 -39.73
N PRO A 343 -16.27 -62.81 -40.87
CA PRO A 343 -15.94 -61.52 -41.48
C PRO A 343 -17.15 -60.76 -42.13
N GLN A 344 -16.83 -59.75 -42.97
CA GLN A 344 -17.67 -59.11 -44.02
C GLN A 344 -18.80 -58.13 -43.54
N GLN A 345 -19.20 -57.07 -44.26
CA GLN A 345 -18.78 -56.49 -45.56
C GLN A 345 -19.39 -55.07 -45.73
N THR A 346 -18.73 -54.16 -46.49
CA THR A 346 -19.34 -53.01 -47.25
C THR A 346 -20.17 -51.94 -46.48
N SER A 347 -20.43 -50.71 -46.92
CA SER A 347 -19.98 -49.83 -48.01
C SER A 347 -20.49 -48.40 -47.71
N ALA A 348 -19.80 -47.34 -48.16
CA ALA A 348 -20.41 -46.01 -48.26
C ALA A 348 -21.51 -46.00 -49.35
N PRO A 349 -22.51 -45.09 -49.30
CA PRO A 349 -22.29 -43.78 -49.92
C PRO A 349 -22.98 -42.58 -49.24
N SER A 350 -22.60 -41.38 -49.70
CA SER A 350 -23.14 -40.06 -49.34
C SER A 350 -24.27 -39.59 -50.28
N ARG A 351 -25.26 -38.81 -49.79
CA ARG A 351 -25.98 -37.76 -50.58
C ARG A 351 -26.92 -36.84 -49.77
N SER A 352 -26.58 -35.54 -49.74
CA SER A 352 -27.38 -34.32 -50.03
C SER A 352 -28.91 -34.19 -49.80
N ARG A 353 -29.33 -32.93 -49.53
CA ARG A 353 -30.68 -32.28 -49.60
C ARG A 353 -31.43 -32.17 -48.25
N GLU A 354 -32.22 -31.12 -47.93
CA GLU A 354 -32.51 -29.84 -48.62
C GLU A 354 -32.90 -28.71 -47.62
N MET A 355 -33.36 -27.56 -48.13
CA MET A 355 -33.71 -26.30 -47.44
C MET A 355 -34.84 -26.39 -46.41
N GLU A 356 -34.95 -25.38 -45.52
CA GLU A 356 -36.26 -24.75 -45.23
C GLU A 356 -36.19 -23.31 -44.67
N GLU A 357 -37.30 -22.58 -44.89
CA GLU A 357 -37.57 -21.14 -44.64
C GLU A 357 -38.73 -21.01 -43.63
N ASP A 358 -39.00 -19.92 -42.89
CA ASP A 358 -38.41 -18.59 -42.64
C ASP A 358 -39.10 -18.05 -41.35
N LYS A 359 -38.64 -16.92 -40.76
CA LYS A 359 -39.49 -15.75 -40.40
C LYS A 359 -38.89 -14.72 -39.44
N SER A 360 -39.06 -13.48 -39.87
CA SER A 360 -38.91 -12.21 -39.16
C SER A 360 -39.61 -12.13 -37.79
N ILE A 361 -38.96 -11.41 -36.85
CA ILE A 361 -39.52 -11.08 -35.53
C ILE A 361 -40.27 -9.74 -35.62
N ASN A 362 -41.56 -9.75 -35.27
CA ASN A 362 -42.42 -8.57 -35.24
C ASN A 362 -42.11 -7.66 -34.03
N LEU A 363 -42.00 -6.35 -34.26
CA LEU A 363 -41.49 -5.36 -33.30
C LEU A 363 -42.54 -4.75 -32.35
N SER A 364 -43.65 -5.44 -32.09
CA SER A 364 -44.83 -4.89 -31.40
C SER A 364 -45.14 -5.61 -30.08
N ASN A 365 -44.47 -5.22 -28.98
CA ASN A 365 -44.87 -5.50 -27.58
C ASN A 365 -43.91 -4.80 -26.57
N LEU A 366 -43.83 -3.47 -26.58
CA LEU A 366 -43.00 -2.70 -25.62
C LEU A 366 -43.68 -2.40 -24.27
N ASP A 367 -45.02 -2.45 -24.20
CA ASP A 367 -45.80 -1.91 -23.08
C ASP A 367 -46.04 -2.90 -21.92
N ASN A 368 -45.01 -3.59 -21.42
CA ASN A 368 -45.18 -4.52 -20.29
C ASN A 368 -43.93 -4.78 -19.43
N LEU A 369 -42.95 -3.88 -19.40
CA LEU A 369 -41.68 -4.06 -18.66
C LEU A 369 -41.83 -4.00 -17.13
N ASP A 370 -42.94 -3.45 -16.59
CA ASP A 370 -43.17 -3.28 -15.15
C ASP A 370 -43.63 -4.54 -14.38
N ILE A 371 -43.64 -5.71 -15.02
CA ILE A 371 -44.02 -6.98 -14.37
C ILE A 371 -42.80 -7.91 -14.24
N PRO A 372 -42.36 -8.26 -13.01
CA PRO A 372 -41.26 -9.18 -12.77
C PRO A 372 -41.42 -10.54 -13.51
N ALA A 373 -40.33 -11.02 -14.09
CA ALA A 373 -40.33 -12.15 -15.04
C ALA A 373 -41.01 -13.43 -14.50
N PHE A 374 -40.96 -13.68 -13.19
CA PHE A 374 -41.54 -14.88 -12.57
C PHE A 374 -43.08 -14.94 -12.63
N LEU A 375 -43.77 -13.80 -12.79
CA LEU A 375 -45.23 -13.74 -12.87
C LEU A 375 -45.77 -13.98 -14.29
N ARG A 376 -44.98 -13.69 -15.34
CA ARG A 376 -45.42 -13.84 -16.74
C ARG A 376 -45.76 -15.29 -17.12
N ASN A 377 -45.05 -16.28 -16.57
CA ASN A 377 -45.21 -17.69 -16.95
C ASN A 377 -46.37 -18.44 -16.25
N ARG A 378 -47.10 -17.82 -15.32
CA ARG A 378 -48.19 -18.51 -14.59
C ARG A 378 -49.57 -18.45 -15.26
N ARG A 379 -49.74 -17.66 -16.33
CA ARG A 379 -51.00 -17.52 -17.09
C ARG A 379 -51.11 -18.40 -18.35
N ARG A 380 -50.13 -19.25 -18.64
CA ARG A 380 -50.08 -20.11 -19.85
C ARG A 380 -50.39 -21.60 -19.63
N LYS A 381 -51.04 -21.96 -18.51
CA LYS A 381 -51.60 -23.31 -18.28
C LYS A 381 -53.05 -23.24 -17.81
N LYS A 382 -53.96 -23.21 -18.78
CA LYS A 382 -55.27 -23.88 -18.76
C LYS A 382 -55.49 -24.46 -20.14
#